data_AF-A0A531JDS4-F1
#
_entry.id   AF-A0A531JDS4-F1
#
_cell.length_a   1.000
_cell.length_b   1.000
_cell.length_c   1.000
_cell.angle_alpha   90.00
_cell.angle_beta   90.00
_cell.angle_gamma   90.00
#
_symmetry.space_group_name_H-M   'P 1'
#
loop_
_entity.id
_entity.type
_entity.pdbx_description
1 polymer ?
#
loop_
_entity_poly.entity_id
_entity_poly.type
_entity_poly.pdbx_seq_one_letter_code
_entity_poly.pdbx_strand_id
1 'polypeptide(L)'
;ATLLDTGDQVLRPCILWNDTRSHAEAAKLDADPRFRKLTGNIVFPGFTAPKLVWVKNNEPDIFAKLAKVLLPKDFLRLWLSGEHISEMSDSAGTSWLDV
;
A
#
# COMPACT_ATOMS: atom_id res chain seq x y z
N ALA A 1 1.25 2.43 -4.40
CA ALA A 1 1.92 1.37 -3.62
C ALA A 1 3.27 1.04 -4.29
N THR A 2 4.35 1.60 -3.76
CA THR A 2 5.72 1.35 -4.21
C THR A 2 6.35 0.32 -3.28
N LEU A 3 6.83 -0.79 -3.83
CA LEU A 3 7.33 -1.94 -3.06
C LEU A 3 8.85 -2.01 -3.15
N LEU A 4 9.51 -2.01 -2.00
CA LEU A 4 10.97 -2.03 -1.91
C LEU A 4 11.46 -3.27 -1.17
N ASP A 5 12.62 -3.77 -1.57
CA ASP A 5 13.34 -4.81 -0.84
C ASP A 5 14.21 -4.24 0.30
N THR A 6 15.03 -5.11 0.91
CA THR A 6 15.92 -4.72 2.00
C THR A 6 16.98 -3.71 1.58
N GLY A 7 17.37 -3.67 0.30
CA GLY A 7 18.34 -2.75 -0.29
C GLY A 7 17.71 -1.55 -1.00
N ASP A 8 16.44 -1.26 -0.70
CA ASP A 8 15.66 -0.16 -1.27
C ASP A 8 15.51 -0.22 -2.80
N GLN A 9 15.64 -1.42 -3.39
CA GLN A 9 15.40 -1.63 -4.81
C GLN A 9 13.91 -1.82 -5.09
N VAL A 10 13.43 -1.19 -6.17
CA VAL A 10 12.03 -1.29 -6.59
C VAL A 10 11.76 -2.69 -7.12
N LEU A 11 10.82 -3.39 -6.49
CA LEU A 11 10.48 -4.77 -6.83
C LEU A 11 9.55 -4.89 -8.06
N ARG A 12 8.74 -3.85 -8.31
CA ARG A 12 7.76 -3.77 -9.41
C ARG A 12 7.27 -2.34 -9.63
N PRO A 13 6.70 -2.00 -10.80
CA PRO A 13 6.13 -0.69 -11.06
C PRO A 13 5.06 -0.29 -10.03
N CYS A 14 5.05 0.95 -9.55
CA CYS A 14 4.06 1.40 -8.56
C CYS A 14 2.61 1.19 -9.03
N ILE A 15 1.76 0.60 -8.19
CA ILE A 15 0.31 0.54 -8.46
C ILE A 15 -0.34 1.85 -7.99
N LEU A 16 -0.79 2.65 -8.96
CA LEU A 16 -1.33 4.00 -8.78
C LEU A 16 -2.77 4.02 -8.25
N TRP A 17 -3.23 5.18 -7.80
CA TRP A 17 -4.52 5.37 -7.13
C TRP A 17 -5.74 5.05 -8.03
N ASN A 18 -5.59 5.20 -9.34
CA ASN A 18 -6.63 4.92 -10.33
C ASN A 18 -6.66 3.46 -10.80
N ASP A 19 -5.80 2.60 -10.26
CA ASP A 19 -5.76 1.18 -10.58
C ASP A 19 -6.86 0.42 -9.85
N THR A 20 -7.54 -0.49 -10.55
CA THR A 20 -8.70 -1.25 -10.05
C THR A 20 -8.45 -2.76 -9.94
N ARG A 21 -7.21 -3.23 -10.15
CA ARG A 21 -6.89 -4.67 -10.22
C ARG A 21 -7.22 -5.44 -8.94
N SER A 22 -7.20 -4.77 -7.79
CA SER A 22 -7.41 -5.35 -6.46
C SER A 22 -8.87 -5.28 -5.96
N HIS A 23 -9.85 -5.16 -6.86
CA HIS A 23 -11.28 -5.03 -6.49
C HIS A 23 -11.80 -6.19 -5.64
N ALA A 24 -11.36 -7.43 -5.92
CA ALA A 24 -11.77 -8.60 -5.15
C ALA A 24 -11.22 -8.56 -3.71
N GLU A 25 -9.97 -8.15 -3.54
CA GLU A 25 -9.34 -7.96 -2.24
C GLU A 25 -9.96 -6.78 -1.48
N ALA A 26 -10.20 -5.66 -2.17
CA ALA A 26 -10.85 -4.49 -1.59
C ALA A 26 -12.22 -4.82 -1.02
N ALA A 27 -13.07 -5.54 -1.78
CA ALA A 27 -14.37 -5.98 -1.29
C ALA A 27 -14.27 -6.88 -0.05
N LYS A 28 -13.28 -7.78 0.00
CA LYS A 28 -13.05 -8.64 1.17
C LYS A 28 -12.61 -7.83 2.40
N LEU A 29 -11.75 -6.83 2.22
CA LEU A 29 -11.31 -5.97 3.32
C LEU A 29 -12.43 -5.04 3.80
N ASP A 30 -13.23 -4.47 2.89
CA ASP A 30 -14.35 -3.59 3.24
C ASP A 30 -15.48 -4.33 3.98
N ALA A 31 -15.64 -5.63 3.73
CA ALA A 31 -16.58 -6.49 4.44
C ALA A 31 -16.17 -6.77 5.90
N ASP A 32 -14.90 -6.55 6.26
CA ASP A 32 -14.45 -6.62 7.65
C ASP A 32 -14.71 -5.27 8.36
N PRO A 33 -15.62 -5.22 9.35
CA PRO A 33 -16.04 -3.96 9.98
C PRO A 33 -14.90 -3.23 10.69
N ARG A 34 -13.78 -3.90 11.00
CA ARG A 34 -12.61 -3.28 11.64
C ARG A 34 -11.98 -2.22 10.75
N PHE A 35 -11.97 -2.40 9.42
CA PHE A 35 -11.36 -1.43 8.51
C PHE A 35 -12.06 -0.08 8.56
N ARG A 36 -13.39 -0.07 8.45
CA ARG A 36 -14.17 1.17 8.56
C ARG A 36 -14.09 1.79 9.95
N LYS A 37 -14.06 0.95 11.00
CA LYS A 37 -13.95 1.40 12.38
C LYS A 37 -12.64 2.13 12.67
N LEU A 38 -11.51 1.61 12.17
CA LEU A 38 -10.18 2.17 12.44
C LEU A 38 -9.80 3.26 11.43
N THR A 39 -10.06 3.04 10.14
CA THR A 39 -9.57 3.92 9.07
C THR A 39 -10.55 5.03 8.70
N GLY A 40 -11.80 4.94 9.16
CA GLY A 40 -12.87 5.89 8.84
C GLY A 40 -13.36 5.88 7.38
N ASN A 41 -12.87 4.97 6.54
CA ASN A 41 -13.08 5.01 5.09
C ASN A 41 -13.58 3.67 4.50
N ILE A 42 -14.24 3.75 3.34
CA ILE A 42 -14.47 2.60 2.45
C ILE A 42 -13.12 2.11 1.94
N VAL A 43 -12.92 0.80 1.85
CA VAL A 43 -11.72 0.25 1.21
C VAL A 43 -11.91 0.15 -0.32
N PHE A 44 -11.41 1.15 -1.05
CA PHE A 44 -11.39 1.12 -2.53
C PHE A 44 -10.18 0.33 -3.06
N PRO A 45 -10.26 -0.28 -4.27
CA PRO A 45 -9.12 -0.99 -4.88
C PRO A 45 -7.93 -0.08 -5.20
N GLY A 46 -8.17 1.23 -5.29
CA GLY A 46 -7.14 2.25 -5.44
C GLY A 46 -6.32 2.50 -4.16
N PHE A 47 -6.75 2.01 -3.00
CA PHE A 47 -6.02 2.17 -1.73
C PHE A 47 -4.92 1.12 -1.57
N THR A 48 -3.99 1.37 -0.64
CA THR A 48 -2.73 0.62 -0.56
C THR A 48 -2.91 -0.79 -0.01
N ALA A 49 -3.67 -0.98 1.07
CA ALA A 49 -3.90 -2.28 1.69
C ALA A 49 -4.39 -3.37 0.72
N PRO A 50 -5.48 -3.19 -0.07
CA PRO A 50 -5.97 -4.24 -0.96
C PRO A 50 -4.98 -4.60 -2.07
N LYS A 51 -4.18 -3.63 -2.55
CA LYS A 51 -3.12 -3.89 -3.52
C LYS A 51 -2.06 -4.85 -2.99
N LEU A 52 -1.73 -4.78 -1.71
CA LEU A 52 -0.76 -5.70 -1.12
C LEU A 52 -1.32 -7.11 -0.94
N VAL A 53 -2.61 -7.25 -0.61
CA VAL A 53 -3.27 -8.55 -0.62
C VAL A 53 -3.27 -9.14 -2.03
N TRP A 54 -3.51 -8.29 -3.04
CA TRP A 54 -3.45 -8.72 -4.44
C TRP A 54 -2.05 -9.18 -4.83
N VAL A 55 -1.00 -8.43 -4.48
CA VAL A 55 0.40 -8.81 -4.73
C VAL A 55 0.75 -10.11 -4.00
N LYS A 56 0.33 -10.30 -2.75
CA LYS A 56 0.52 -11.56 -2.01
C LYS A 56 -0.07 -12.76 -2.74
N ASN A 57 -1.25 -12.61 -3.35
CA ASN A 57 -1.96 -13.70 -4.00
C ASN A 57 -1.49 -13.97 -5.44
N ASN A 58 -1.04 -12.93 -6.16
CA ASN A 58 -0.73 -13.01 -7.59
C ASN A 58 0.77 -12.96 -7.90
N GLU A 59 1.57 -12.37 -7.03
CA GLU A 59 3.01 -12.15 -7.19
C GLU A 59 3.76 -12.58 -5.90
N PRO A 60 3.62 -13.84 -5.44
CA PRO A 60 4.12 -14.27 -4.13
C PRO A 60 5.65 -14.14 -3.99
N ASP A 61 6.41 -14.33 -5.06
CA ASP A 61 7.87 -14.15 -5.06
C ASP A 61 8.29 -12.69 -4.86
N ILE A 62 7.48 -11.75 -5.33
CA ILE A 62 7.67 -10.31 -5.08
C ILE A 62 7.30 -10.01 -3.63
N PHE A 63 6.16 -10.53 -3.16
CA PHE A 63 5.72 -10.34 -1.78
C PHE A 63 6.73 -10.89 -0.76
N ALA A 64 7.41 -12.00 -1.08
CA ALA A 64 8.44 -12.60 -0.22
C ALA A 64 9.68 -11.71 -0.05
N LYS A 65 9.97 -10.83 -1.01
CA LYS A 65 11.11 -9.89 -0.96
C LYS A 65 10.74 -8.53 -0.36
N LEU A 66 9.46 -8.29 -0.10
CA LEU A 66 8.95 -7.01 0.36
C LEU A 66 9.50 -6.68 1.76
N ALA A 67 10.22 -5.57 1.86
CA ALA A 67 10.71 -5.04 3.13
C ALA A 67 10.04 -3.71 3.50
N LYS A 68 9.74 -2.85 2.52
CA LYS A 68 9.05 -1.57 2.75
C LYS A 68 7.98 -1.28 1.71
N VAL A 69 6.94 -0.57 2.14
CA VAL A 69 5.88 -0.03 1.29
C VAL A 69 5.88 1.47 1.46
N LEU A 70 6.11 2.19 0.36
CA LEU A 70 6.07 3.66 0.35
C LEU A 70 4.96 4.15 -0.58
N LEU A 71 4.38 5.30 -0.24
CA LEU A 71 3.57 6.08 -1.17
C LEU A 71 4.49 6.83 -2.15
N PRO A 72 3.99 7.30 -3.31
CA PRO A 72 4.84 7.93 -4.33
C PRO A 72 5.68 9.11 -3.80
N LYS A 73 5.08 9.97 -2.98
CA LYS A 73 5.78 11.09 -2.33
C LYS A 73 6.91 10.60 -1.41
N ASP A 74 6.65 9.53 -0.66
CA ASP A 74 7.59 9.01 0.33
C ASP A 74 8.76 8.27 -0.34
N PHE A 75 8.54 7.67 -1.51
CA PHE A 75 9.63 7.15 -2.34
C PHE A 75 10.55 8.28 -2.85
N LEU A 76 9.98 9.43 -3.24
CA LEU A 76 10.79 10.61 -3.59
C LEU A 76 11.58 11.13 -2.38
N ARG A 77 10.98 11.12 -1.19
CA ARG A 77 11.68 11.46 0.06
C ARG A 77 12.87 10.54 0.30
N LEU A 78 12.72 9.23 0.11
CA LEU A 78 13.82 8.27 0.27
C LEU A 78 15.00 8.66 -0.62
N TRP A 79 14.76 9.02 -1.88
CA TRP A 79 15.81 9.50 -2.79
C TRP A 79 16.46 10.81 -2.30
N LEU A 80 15.67 11.75 -1.78
CA LEU A 80 16.17 13.07 -1.34
C LEU A 80 16.91 13.05 0.01
N SER A 81 16.52 12.17 0.93
CA SER A 81 16.93 12.22 2.34
C SER A 81 17.53 10.93 2.89
N GLY A 82 17.32 9.80 2.22
CA GLY A 82 17.67 8.47 2.74
C GLY A 82 16.72 7.95 3.83
N GLU A 83 15.64 8.67 4.15
CA GLU A 83 14.72 8.30 5.25
C GLU A 83 13.40 7.69 4.75
N HIS A 84 12.89 6.70 5.47
CA HIS A 84 11.59 6.04 5.20
C HIS A 84 10.47 6.67 6.03
N ILE A 85 10.07 7.90 5.67
CA ILE A 85 9.08 8.67 6.42
C ILE A 85 7.88 9.05 5.55
N SER A 86 6.68 8.84 6.07
CA SER A 86 5.43 9.36 5.54
C SER A 86 4.82 10.37 6.52
N GLU A 87 3.81 11.11 6.06
CA GLU A 87 3.03 12.01 6.91
C GLU A 87 1.59 11.50 7.04
N MET A 88 0.88 11.99 8.06
CA MET A 88 -0.41 11.46 8.48
C MET A 88 -1.48 11.46 7.38
N SER A 89 -1.59 12.54 6.61
CA SER A 89 -2.64 12.71 5.60
C SER A 89 -2.51 11.71 4.44
N ASP A 90 -1.30 11.50 3.93
CA ASP A 90 -1.02 10.52 2.87
C ASP A 90 -1.14 9.08 3.42
N SER A 91 -0.63 8.84 4.63
CA SER A 91 -0.73 7.53 5.30
C SER A 91 -2.16 7.12 5.64
N ALA A 92 -3.06 8.07 5.91
CA ALA A 92 -4.49 7.79 6.12
C ALA A 92 -5.14 7.12 4.90
N GLY A 93 -4.66 7.44 3.68
CA GLY A 93 -5.12 6.83 2.43
C GLY A 93 -4.65 5.38 2.19
N THR A 94 -3.88 4.80 3.13
CA THR A 94 -3.35 3.42 2.98
C THR A 94 -4.34 2.33 3.38
N SER A 95 -5.36 2.67 4.19
CA SER A 95 -6.21 1.74 4.94
C SER A 95 -5.47 0.88 5.99
N TRP A 96 -4.34 1.36 6.50
CA TRP A 96 -3.65 0.78 7.67
C TRP A 96 -3.60 1.72 8.89
N LEU A 97 -3.77 3.03 8.68
CA LEU A 97 -3.71 4.01 9.75
C LEU A 97 -5.01 4.02 10.55
N ASP A 98 -4.89 4.10 11.88
CA ASP A 98 -5.97 4.43 12.80
C ASP A 98 -6.14 5.95 12.80
N VAL A 99 -7.31 6.45 12.37
CA VAL A 99 -7.59 7.87 12.07
C VAL A 99 -8.42 8.52 13.18
#